data_AF-A0AAN8Q097-F1
#
_entry.id   AF-A0AAN8Q097-F1
#
_cell.length_a   1.000
_cell.length_b   1.000
_cell.length_c   1.000
_cell.angle_alpha   90.00
_cell.angle_beta   90.00
_cell.angle_gamma   90.00
#
_symmetry.space_group_name_H-M   'P 1'
#
loop_
_entity.id
_entity.type
_entity.pdbx_description
1 polymer ?
#
loop_
_entity_poly.entity_id
_entity_poly.type
_entity_poly.pdbx_seq_one_letter_code
_entity_poly.pdbx_strand_id
1 'polypeptide(L)'
;MNTLMFIAVIVVPFISLRVNAFGRLRELIPNGFSVKNPCSMVGNIWAGVGHRSVNGGGELNSFGQAFDRAGGEWTVELCKEDSDDDGLTNGEELGDPYCDWSKGEPVYSEAQGHPGICQPVGSPNCQHQRLRC
;
A
#
# COMPACT_ATOMS: atom_id res chain seq x y z
N MET A 1 21.87 60.48 -10.04
CA MET A 1 21.26 59.66 -8.96
C MET A 1 19.77 59.55 -9.24
N ASN A 2 19.32 58.35 -9.60
CA ASN A 2 17.99 57.75 -9.39
C ASN A 2 17.71 56.75 -10.51
N THR A 3 18.17 55.53 -10.27
CA THR A 3 17.93 54.35 -11.10
C THR A 3 16.47 53.93 -10.92
N LEU A 4 15.63 54.03 -11.95
CA LEU A 4 14.29 53.44 -11.95
C LEU A 4 14.42 51.95 -12.26
N MET A 5 14.33 51.12 -11.22
CA MET A 5 14.30 49.66 -11.32
C MET A 5 12.85 49.22 -11.55
N PHE A 6 12.52 48.78 -12.76
CA PHE A 6 11.22 48.17 -13.04
C PHE A 6 11.24 46.73 -12.50
N ILE A 7 10.55 46.47 -11.39
CA ILE A 7 10.35 45.12 -10.86
C ILE A 7 9.31 44.42 -11.74
N ALA A 8 9.76 43.50 -12.58
CA ALA A 8 8.87 42.59 -13.30
C ALA A 8 8.26 41.62 -12.28
N VAL A 9 6.98 41.80 -11.96
CA VAL A 9 6.22 40.86 -11.12
C VAL A 9 5.89 39.64 -11.99
N ILE A 10 6.69 38.59 -11.88
CA ILE A 10 6.39 37.29 -12.48
C ILE A 10 5.31 36.63 -11.62
N VAL A 11 4.06 36.73 -12.06
CA VAL A 11 2.96 35.94 -11.49
C VAL A 11 3.13 34.52 -12.01
N VAL A 12 3.80 33.66 -11.24
CA VAL A 12 3.83 32.23 -11.52
C VAL A 12 2.45 31.66 -11.19
N PRO A 13 1.68 31.14 -12.17
CA PRO A 13 0.43 30.49 -11.84
C PRO A 13 0.75 29.27 -10.98
N PHE A 14 0.21 29.23 -9.76
CA PHE A 14 0.14 28.01 -8.96
C PHE A 14 -0.69 27.00 -9.76
N ILE A 15 -0.01 26.20 -10.58
CA ILE A 15 -0.60 24.99 -11.14
C ILE A 15 -0.90 24.11 -9.93
N SER A 16 -2.17 24.11 -9.49
CA SER A 16 -2.68 23.08 -8.60
C SER A 16 -2.55 21.77 -9.36
N LEU A 17 -1.42 21.09 -9.18
CA LEU A 17 -1.30 19.67 -9.47
C LEU A 17 -2.31 18.98 -8.56
N ARG A 18 -3.51 18.73 -9.09
CA ARG A 18 -4.45 17.81 -8.46
C ARG A 18 -3.75 16.45 -8.49
N VAL A 19 -3.15 16.09 -7.37
CA VAL A 19 -2.61 14.75 -7.15
C VAL A 19 -3.80 13.80 -7.29
N ASN A 20 -3.82 13.00 -8.35
CA ASN A 20 -4.73 11.87 -8.47
C ASN A 20 -4.26 10.78 -7.48
N ALA A 21 -4.48 11.01 -6.19
CA ALA A 21 -4.25 10.03 -5.13
C ALA A 21 -5.44 9.06 -5.10
N PHE A 22 -5.57 8.20 -6.10
CA PHE A 22 -6.52 7.09 -6.05
C PHE A 22 -5.91 5.84 -6.70
N GLY A 23 -5.93 4.73 -5.94
CA GLY A 23 -5.83 3.37 -6.45
C GLY A 23 -4.49 2.82 -6.98
N ARG A 24 -3.44 3.63 -7.20
CA ARG A 24 -2.22 3.16 -7.90
C ARG A 24 -1.56 1.95 -7.24
N LEU A 25 -1.52 1.88 -5.91
CA LEU A 25 -0.86 0.79 -5.18
C LEU A 25 -1.32 -0.60 -5.64
N ARG A 26 -2.62 -0.81 -5.84
CA ARG A 26 -3.16 -2.14 -6.24
C ARG A 26 -2.67 -2.61 -7.61
N GLU A 27 -2.27 -1.68 -8.48
CA GLU A 27 -1.68 -2.00 -9.78
C GLU A 27 -0.18 -2.27 -9.72
N LEU A 28 0.45 -1.95 -8.60
CA LEU A 28 1.89 -1.99 -8.40
C LEU A 28 2.33 -3.18 -7.56
N ILE A 29 1.40 -4.01 -7.10
CA ILE A 29 1.66 -5.18 -6.26
C ILE A 29 1.01 -6.43 -6.86
N PRO A 30 1.55 -7.63 -6.59
CA PRO A 30 0.91 -8.90 -6.94
C PRO A 30 -0.48 -9.00 -6.32
N ASN A 31 -1.45 -9.53 -7.06
CA ASN A 31 -2.84 -9.72 -6.61
C ASN A 31 -3.50 -8.51 -5.93
N GLY A 32 -3.05 -7.27 -6.19
CA GLY A 32 -3.55 -6.09 -5.48
C GLY A 32 -5.06 -5.85 -5.62
N PHE A 33 -5.68 -6.44 -6.65
CA PHE A 33 -7.13 -6.41 -6.84
C PHE A 33 -7.92 -7.51 -6.13
N SER A 34 -7.23 -8.52 -5.57
CA SER A 34 -7.80 -9.76 -5.04
C SER A 34 -7.51 -10.00 -3.56
N VAL A 35 -6.93 -9.03 -2.85
CA VAL A 35 -6.62 -9.12 -1.41
C VAL A 35 -7.92 -9.25 -0.61
N LYS A 36 -8.08 -10.38 0.09
CA LYS A 36 -9.31 -10.69 0.85
C LYS A 36 -9.37 -9.85 2.12
N ASN A 37 -10.58 -9.48 2.53
CA ASN A 37 -10.80 -8.82 3.82
C ASN A 37 -10.86 -9.89 4.93
N PRO A 38 -9.88 -9.98 5.84
CA PRO A 38 -9.87 -10.99 6.90
C PRO A 38 -11.00 -10.82 7.93
N CYS A 39 -11.68 -9.67 7.95
CA CYS A 39 -12.85 -9.42 8.79
C CYS A 39 -14.20 -9.71 8.13
N SER A 40 -14.22 -10.12 6.87
CA SER A 40 -15.47 -10.48 6.21
C SER A 40 -15.62 -12.00 6.12
N MET A 41 -16.68 -12.54 6.72
CA MET A 41 -17.04 -13.96 6.57
C MET A 41 -17.50 -14.31 5.14
N VAL A 42 -17.86 -13.32 4.34
CA VAL A 42 -18.27 -13.50 2.93
C VAL A 42 -17.37 -12.65 2.04
N GLY A 43 -16.50 -13.31 1.26
CA GLY A 43 -15.95 -12.95 -0.06
C GLY A 43 -15.51 -11.51 -0.39
N ASN A 44 -15.46 -10.58 0.57
CA ASN A 44 -15.22 -9.17 0.29
C ASN A 44 -13.72 -8.90 0.17
N ILE A 45 -13.37 -8.01 -0.75
CA ILE A 45 -12.00 -7.58 -1.04
C ILE A 45 -11.67 -6.34 -0.21
N TRP A 46 -10.45 -6.26 0.32
CA TRP A 46 -9.94 -5.05 0.96
C TRP A 46 -9.27 -4.17 -0.11
N ALA A 47 -10.06 -3.29 -0.74
CA ALA A 47 -9.58 -2.46 -1.83
C ALA A 47 -8.48 -1.47 -1.39
N GLY A 48 -8.50 -1.01 -0.14
CA GLY A 48 -7.50 -0.15 0.45
C GLY A 48 -6.29 -0.88 1.00
N VAL A 49 -5.60 -1.70 0.20
CA VAL A 49 -4.53 -2.61 0.69
C VAL A 49 -3.47 -1.90 1.55
N GLY A 50 -3.09 -0.66 1.21
CA GLY A 50 -2.12 0.12 2.00
C GLY A 50 -2.72 0.94 3.15
N HIS A 51 -4.00 0.79 3.47
CA HIS A 51 -4.71 1.62 4.45
C HIS A 51 -5.47 0.76 5.48
N ARG A 52 -5.68 1.34 6.67
CA ARG A 52 -6.55 0.74 7.70
C ARG A 52 -8.03 0.72 7.30
N SER A 53 -8.44 1.58 6.38
CA SER A 53 -9.78 1.61 5.81
C SER A 53 -9.89 0.59 4.67
N VAL A 54 -10.91 -0.28 4.71
CA VAL A 54 -11.19 -1.30 3.68
C VAL A 54 -11.32 -0.69 2.28
N ASN A 55 -11.83 0.54 2.18
CA ASN A 55 -12.02 1.23 0.89
C ASN A 55 -10.83 2.13 0.51
N GLY A 56 -9.78 2.18 1.33
CA GLY A 56 -8.64 3.06 1.17
C GLY A 56 -8.81 4.43 1.85
N GLY A 57 -7.79 5.28 1.68
CA GLY A 57 -7.72 6.61 2.28
C GLY A 57 -7.44 6.59 3.79
N GLY A 58 -7.19 7.77 4.36
CA GLY A 58 -6.86 7.90 5.77
C GLY A 58 -5.49 7.31 6.12
N GLU A 59 -5.36 6.82 7.35
CA GLU A 59 -4.11 6.27 7.89
C GLU A 59 -3.62 5.05 7.09
N LEU A 60 -2.33 5.05 6.76
CA LEU A 60 -1.67 3.89 6.18
C LEU A 60 -1.55 2.77 7.23
N ASN A 61 -1.78 1.53 6.81
CA ASN A 61 -1.37 0.38 7.61
C ASN A 61 0.15 0.16 7.47
N SER A 62 0.69 -0.85 8.15
CA SER A 62 2.12 -1.09 8.15
C SER A 62 2.67 -1.39 6.75
N PHE A 63 1.95 -2.17 5.94
CA PHE A 63 2.28 -2.39 4.53
C PHE A 63 2.31 -1.11 3.71
N GLY A 64 1.29 -0.25 3.83
CA GLY A 64 1.24 1.01 3.11
C GLY A 64 2.42 1.91 3.47
N GLN A 65 2.86 1.90 4.73
CA GLN A 65 4.07 2.60 5.16
C GLN A 65 5.33 1.96 4.59
N ALA A 66 5.43 0.63 4.54
CA ALA A 66 6.54 -0.09 3.93
C ALA A 66 6.64 0.18 2.42
N PHE A 67 5.51 0.15 1.72
CA PHE A 67 5.41 0.49 0.30
C PHE A 67 5.82 1.94 0.02
N ASP A 68 5.42 2.88 0.87
CA ASP A 68 5.86 4.29 0.79
C ASP A 68 7.37 4.43 1.02
N ARG A 69 7.94 3.73 2.02
CA ARG A 69 9.39 3.68 2.24
C ARG A 69 10.15 3.08 1.06
N ALA A 70 9.55 2.11 0.35
CA ALA A 70 10.10 1.52 -0.86
C ALA A 70 9.96 2.43 -2.11
N GLY A 71 9.48 3.67 -1.96
CA GLY A 71 9.31 4.61 -3.07
C GLY A 71 8.07 4.34 -3.92
N GLY A 72 7.13 3.53 -3.42
CA GLY A 72 5.93 3.12 -4.15
C GLY A 72 6.23 2.08 -5.23
N GLU A 73 7.19 1.20 -4.98
CA GLU A 73 7.60 0.12 -5.88
C GLU A 73 7.53 -1.24 -5.17
N TRP A 74 7.26 -2.31 -5.94
CA TRP A 74 7.36 -3.69 -5.46
C TRP A 74 8.81 -4.15 -5.55
N THR A 75 9.59 -3.80 -4.54
CA THR A 75 11.00 -4.19 -4.45
C THR A 75 11.15 -5.57 -3.84
N VAL A 76 12.31 -6.21 -4.03
CA VAL A 76 12.64 -7.50 -3.39
C VAL A 76 12.66 -7.36 -1.87
N GLU A 77 13.12 -6.22 -1.36
CA GLU A 77 13.15 -5.90 0.06
C GLU A 77 11.73 -5.81 0.63
N LEU A 78 10.83 -5.08 -0.03
CA LEU A 78 9.44 -5.00 0.38
C LEU A 78 8.79 -6.38 0.30
N CYS A 79 8.99 -7.13 -0.78
CA CYS A 79 8.41 -8.46 -0.94
C CYS A 79 8.79 -9.41 0.21
N LYS A 80 10.03 -9.33 0.72
CA LYS A 80 10.54 -10.16 1.82
C LYS A 80 10.25 -9.61 3.22
N GLU A 81 9.72 -8.39 3.33
CA GLU A 81 9.33 -7.80 4.61
C GLU A 81 8.04 -8.48 5.09
N ASP A 82 8.00 -8.86 6.36
CA ASP A 82 6.78 -9.19 7.11
C ASP A 82 6.29 -7.87 7.71
N SER A 83 5.43 -7.14 7.00
CA SER A 83 5.11 -5.77 7.40
C SER A 83 4.15 -5.71 8.59
N ASP A 84 3.35 -6.75 8.81
CA ASP A 84 2.33 -6.79 9.85
C ASP A 84 2.65 -7.72 11.02
N ASP A 85 3.85 -8.29 11.04
CA ASP A 85 4.42 -9.12 12.11
C ASP A 85 3.55 -10.37 12.39
N ASP A 86 3.01 -10.97 11.33
CA ASP A 86 2.16 -12.16 11.43
C ASP A 86 2.89 -13.47 11.11
N GLY A 87 4.15 -13.38 10.69
CA GLY A 87 5.05 -14.48 10.38
C GLY A 87 5.09 -14.85 8.91
N LEU A 88 4.35 -14.14 8.05
CA LEU A 88 4.41 -14.28 6.60
C LEU A 88 5.03 -13.03 5.96
N THR A 89 5.78 -13.24 4.89
CA THR A 89 6.26 -12.12 4.08
C THR A 89 5.15 -11.55 3.21
N ASN A 90 5.25 -10.27 2.86
CA ASN A 90 4.32 -9.62 1.93
C ASN A 90 4.16 -10.42 0.62
N GLY A 91 5.25 -11.02 0.13
CA GLY A 91 5.26 -11.86 -1.06
C GLY A 91 4.47 -13.16 -0.90
N GLU A 92 4.64 -13.88 0.21
CA GLU A 92 3.85 -15.09 0.49
C GLU A 92 2.35 -14.79 0.55
N GLU A 93 1.98 -13.66 1.15
CA GLU A 93 0.59 -13.25 1.28
C GLU A 93 -0.02 -12.76 -0.03
N LEU A 94 0.74 -12.01 -0.83
CA LEU A 94 0.28 -11.44 -2.09
C LEU A 94 0.47 -12.40 -3.29
N GLY A 95 1.03 -13.59 -3.10
CA GLY A 95 1.18 -14.60 -4.15
C GLY A 95 2.40 -14.41 -5.06
N ASP A 96 3.47 -13.85 -4.49
CA ASP A 96 4.82 -13.74 -5.03
C ASP A 96 5.86 -14.25 -4.02
N PRO A 97 5.86 -15.56 -3.67
CA PRO A 97 6.73 -16.11 -2.63
C PRO A 97 8.22 -16.11 -3.01
N TYR A 98 8.56 -15.88 -4.28
CA TYR A 98 9.95 -15.86 -4.76
C TYR A 98 10.48 -14.44 -5.01
N CYS A 99 9.63 -13.41 -4.87
CA CYS A 99 9.97 -12.02 -5.12
C CYS A 99 10.51 -11.78 -6.53
N ASP A 100 9.88 -12.41 -7.51
CA ASP A 100 10.23 -12.31 -8.93
C ASP A 100 9.12 -11.68 -9.78
N TRP A 101 7.97 -11.36 -9.18
CA TRP A 101 6.89 -10.71 -9.89
C TRP A 101 7.27 -9.29 -10.33
N SER A 102 6.82 -8.92 -11.52
CA SER A 102 6.92 -7.57 -12.06
C SER A 102 5.57 -7.12 -12.61
N LYS A 103 5.32 -5.80 -12.61
CA LYS A 103 4.04 -5.25 -13.08
C LYS A 103 3.68 -5.75 -14.48
N GLY A 104 2.54 -6.43 -14.58
CA GLY A 104 2.00 -6.96 -15.84
C GLY A 104 2.25 -8.46 -16.04
N GLU A 105 3.13 -9.07 -15.25
CA GLU A 105 3.38 -10.51 -15.27
C GLU A 105 2.28 -11.28 -14.52
N PRO A 106 2.04 -12.56 -14.86
CA PRO A 106 1.16 -13.42 -14.08
C PRO A 106 1.68 -13.57 -12.64
N VAL A 107 0.74 -13.68 -11.70
CA VAL A 107 1.06 -14.02 -10.30
C VAL A 107 1.38 -15.50 -10.18
N TYR A 108 2.23 -15.87 -9.22
CA TYR A 108 2.60 -17.27 -8.98
C TYR A 108 1.43 -18.06 -8.36
N SER A 109 0.74 -17.44 -7.41
CA SER A 109 -0.43 -18.03 -6.73
C SER A 109 -1.48 -16.96 -6.42
N GLU A 110 -2.64 -17.38 -5.94
CA GLU A 110 -3.64 -16.45 -5.38
C GLU A 110 -3.11 -15.77 -4.10
N ALA A 111 -3.69 -14.62 -3.75
CA ALA A 111 -3.45 -13.99 -2.46
C ALA A 111 -3.98 -14.87 -1.31
N GLN A 112 -3.11 -15.10 -0.33
CA GLN A 112 -3.35 -15.95 0.84
C GLN A 112 -3.67 -15.13 2.09
N GLY A 113 -3.20 -13.88 2.15
CA GLY A 113 -3.30 -13.00 3.31
C GLY A 113 -3.55 -11.55 2.94
N HIS A 114 -3.36 -10.67 3.91
CA HIS A 114 -3.43 -9.23 3.73
C HIS A 114 -2.17 -8.63 4.35
N PRO A 115 -1.26 -8.03 3.55
CA PRO A 115 0.13 -7.75 3.95
C PRO A 115 0.36 -6.69 5.03
N GLY A 116 -0.72 -6.14 5.56
CA GLY A 116 -0.73 -5.02 6.48
C GLY A 116 -1.75 -5.21 7.60
N ILE A 117 -2.27 -6.42 7.77
CA ILE A 117 -3.28 -6.80 8.73
C ILE A 117 -2.86 -8.15 9.32
N CYS A 118 -2.32 -8.12 10.54
CA CYS A 118 -1.82 -9.32 11.19
C CYS A 118 -2.92 -10.37 11.33
N GLN A 119 -2.67 -11.57 10.80
CA GLN A 119 -3.60 -12.68 10.83
C GLN A 119 -3.08 -13.87 11.67
N PRO A 120 -3.96 -14.66 12.32
CA PRO A 120 -5.41 -14.47 12.42
C PRO A 120 -5.76 -13.26 13.28
N VAL A 121 -6.73 -12.45 12.82
CA VAL A 121 -7.15 -11.24 13.52
C VAL A 121 -7.66 -11.58 14.92
N GLY A 122 -7.16 -10.84 15.92
CA GLY A 122 -7.51 -11.05 17.33
C GLY A 122 -6.74 -12.18 18.04
N SER A 123 -5.83 -12.88 17.34
CA SER A 123 -4.93 -13.84 17.97
C SER A 123 -3.96 -13.14 18.96
N PRO A 124 -3.35 -13.87 19.91
CA PRO A 124 -2.35 -13.31 20.83
C PRO A 124 -1.19 -12.58 20.14
N ASN A 125 -0.72 -13.07 19.00
CA ASN A 125 0.39 -12.46 18.25
C ASN A 125 -0.05 -11.15 17.56
N CYS A 126 -1.32 -11.05 17.18
CA CYS A 126 -1.87 -9.89 16.48
C CYS A 126 -2.52 -8.84 17.39
N GLN A 127 -2.39 -8.97 18.72
CA GLN A 127 -2.95 -7.98 19.66
C GLN A 127 -2.33 -6.58 19.49
N HIS A 128 -1.12 -6.50 18.94
CA HIS A 128 -0.40 -5.25 18.74
C HIS A 128 -1.13 -4.29 17.77
N GLN A 129 -1.84 -4.81 16.77
CA GLN A 129 -2.59 -3.97 15.80
C GLN A 129 -3.95 -3.50 16.34
N ARG A 130 -4.49 -4.19 17.35
CA ARG A 130 -5.82 -3.91 17.95
C ARG A 130 -6.98 -3.90 16.95
N LEU A 131 -6.80 -4.49 15.76
CA LEU A 131 -7.89 -4.69 14.81
C LEU A 131 -8.86 -5.72 15.37
N ARG A 132 -10.16 -5.45 15.25
CA ARG A 132 -11.23 -6.39 15.58
C ARG A 132 -12.20 -6.47 14.42
N CYS A 133 -12.48 -7.70 14.04
CA CYS A 133 -13.66 -8.10 13.31
C CYS A 133 -14.77 -8.42 14.35
#